data_AF-A0A0J5P9K2-F1
#
_entry.id   AF-A0A0J5P9K2-F1
#
_cell.length_a   1.000
_cell.length_b   1.000
_cell.length_c   1.000
_cell.angle_alpha   90.00
_cell.angle_beta   90.00
_cell.angle_gamma   90.00
#
_symmetry.space_group_name_H-M   'P 1'
#
loop_
_entity.id
_entity.type
_entity.pdbx_description
1 polymer ?
#
loop_
_entity_poly.entity_id
_entity_poly.type
_entity_poly.pdbx_seq_one_letter_code
_entity_poly.pdbx_strand_id
1 'polypeptide(L)'
;MKEIYFRLVYLEPGMFFNFNYKLNIFMTNELNKNLYIEKIPLRKGMKTDTTDYTLVLNISCHSNKFTVTGPTMYRKDQEIDFYLNIPYKKIPTIKEQAVYFLSYVELGLIDILREDAEKYAIHLAISKVKQSVTRLDDNNELLEFIED
;
A
#
# COMPACT_ATOMS: atom_id res chain seq x y z
N MET A 1 -6.19 14.27 -7.71
CA MET A 1 -5.15 13.36 -7.16
C MET A 1 -5.85 12.05 -6.92
N LYS A 2 -5.36 10.93 -7.45
CA LYS A 2 -5.94 9.65 -7.03
C LYS A 2 -5.48 9.34 -5.64
N GLU A 3 -6.45 9.19 -4.77
CA GLU A 3 -6.16 8.73 -3.43
C GLU A 3 -5.88 7.24 -3.52
N ILE A 4 -4.70 6.87 -3.05
CA ILE A 4 -4.33 5.50 -2.75
C ILE A 4 -4.68 5.30 -1.29
N TYR A 5 -5.36 4.21 -0.96
CA TYR A 5 -5.65 3.84 0.42
C TYR A 5 -5.07 2.48 0.74
N PHE A 6 -4.55 2.33 1.96
CA PHE A 6 -4.17 1.03 2.49
C PHE A 6 -5.27 0.47 3.39
N ARG A 7 -5.78 -0.71 3.06
CA ARG A 7 -6.70 -1.47 3.92
C ARG A 7 -5.97 -2.71 4.42
N LEU A 8 -5.71 -2.81 5.73
CA LEU A 8 -5.06 -4.00 6.30
C LEU A 8 -6.11 -5.12 6.43
N VAL A 9 -5.84 -6.28 5.81
CA VAL A 9 -6.71 -7.46 5.77
C VAL A 9 -5.89 -8.67 6.23
N TYR A 10 -6.04 -9.04 7.49
CA TYR A 10 -5.30 -10.16 8.08
C TYR A 10 -6.09 -11.46 7.91
N LEU A 11 -5.56 -12.36 7.08
CA LEU A 11 -6.20 -13.62 6.73
C LEU A 11 -5.65 -14.80 7.55
N GLU A 12 -4.38 -14.75 7.94
CA GLU A 12 -3.69 -15.82 8.65
C GLU A 12 -3.39 -15.41 10.11
N PRO A 13 -3.78 -16.22 11.12
CA PRO A 13 -3.49 -15.93 12.53
C PRO A 13 -1.99 -15.76 12.80
N GLY A 14 -1.62 -14.73 13.56
CA GLY A 14 -0.23 -14.44 13.92
C GLY A 14 0.62 -13.86 12.79
N MET A 15 0.06 -13.67 11.58
CA MET A 15 0.74 -13.03 10.46
C MET A 15 0.12 -11.66 10.19
N PHE A 16 0.67 -10.63 10.79
CA PHE A 16 0.19 -9.27 10.66
C PHE A 16 1.33 -8.25 10.74
N PHE A 17 1.04 -7.03 10.29
CA PHE A 17 1.87 -5.88 10.58
C PHE A 17 1.38 -5.25 11.86
N ASN A 18 2.28 -4.97 12.81
CA ASN A 18 1.88 -4.31 14.05
C ASN A 18 1.78 -2.78 13.86
N PHE A 19 0.95 -2.37 12.91
CA PHE A 19 0.69 -0.95 12.66
C PHE A 19 -0.61 -0.57 13.34
N ASN A 20 -0.53 0.42 14.22
CA ASN A 20 -1.72 1.11 14.64
C ASN A 20 -2.35 1.88 13.46
N TYR A 21 -3.63 2.20 13.61
CA TYR A 21 -4.41 2.91 12.60
C TYR A 21 -3.80 4.27 12.22
N LYS A 22 -3.22 5.00 13.19
CA LYS A 22 -2.61 6.31 12.94
C LYS A 22 -1.39 6.19 12.03
N LEU A 23 -0.54 5.17 12.22
CA LEU A 23 0.61 4.92 11.36
C LEU A 23 0.19 4.58 9.93
N ASN A 24 -0.87 3.79 9.78
CA ASN A 24 -1.42 3.47 8.45
C ASN A 24 -1.91 4.75 7.74
N ILE A 25 -2.71 5.59 8.41
CA ILE A 25 -3.14 6.89 7.85
C ILE A 25 -1.93 7.75 7.50
N PHE A 26 -0.95 7.83 8.39
CA PHE A 26 0.26 8.60 8.17
C PHE A 26 0.97 8.17 6.88
N MET A 27 1.24 6.87 6.71
CA MET A 27 1.89 6.36 5.51
C MET A 27 1.04 6.59 4.24
N THR A 28 -0.28 6.43 4.35
CA THR A 28 -1.22 6.68 3.25
C THR A 28 -1.17 8.15 2.81
N ASN A 29 -1.24 9.08 3.77
CA ASN A 29 -1.19 10.52 3.52
C ASN A 29 0.17 10.94 2.94
N GLU A 30 1.27 10.42 3.49
CA GLU A 30 2.61 10.66 2.97
C GLU A 30 2.77 10.14 1.53
N LEU A 31 2.18 8.99 1.19
CA LEU A 31 2.20 8.49 -0.18
C LEU A 31 1.42 9.41 -1.13
N ASN A 32 0.19 9.79 -0.77
CA ASN A 32 -0.67 10.64 -1.60
C ASN A 32 -0.08 12.04 -1.81
N LYS A 33 0.66 12.59 -0.84
CA LYS A 33 1.41 13.85 -1.03
C LYS A 33 2.51 13.74 -2.09
N ASN A 34 3.06 12.56 -2.30
CA ASN A 34 4.27 12.35 -3.10
C ASN A 34 4.04 11.59 -4.41
N LEU A 35 2.88 10.97 -4.59
CA LEU A 35 2.55 10.17 -5.77
C LEU A 35 1.22 10.63 -6.38
N TYR A 36 1.28 10.97 -7.67
CA TYR A 36 0.10 11.28 -8.46
C TYR A 36 -0.08 10.23 -9.55
N ILE A 37 -1.18 9.48 -9.50
CA ILE A 37 -1.58 8.53 -10.54
C ILE A 37 -2.75 9.13 -11.30
N GLU A 38 -2.61 9.26 -12.62
CA GLU A 38 -3.68 9.81 -13.48
C GLU A 38 -4.69 8.74 -13.88
N LYS A 39 -4.21 7.53 -14.21
CA LYS A 39 -5.05 6.43 -14.69
C LYS A 39 -4.63 5.11 -14.06
N ILE A 40 -5.61 4.31 -13.63
CA ILE A 40 -5.36 2.95 -13.17
C ILE A 40 -5.62 2.05 -14.38
N PRO A 41 -4.61 1.36 -14.94
CA PRO A 41 -4.80 0.55 -16.11
C PRO A 41 -5.65 -0.67 -15.77
N LEU A 42 -6.60 -0.98 -16.64
CA LEU A 42 -7.41 -2.20 -16.59
C LEU A 42 -7.00 -3.13 -17.73
N ARG A 43 -7.33 -4.42 -17.58
CA ARG A 43 -7.04 -5.41 -18.64
C ARG A 43 -7.66 -4.99 -19.98
N LYS A 44 -6.93 -5.28 -21.07
CA LYS A 44 -7.37 -5.03 -22.45
C LYS A 44 -8.81 -5.50 -22.66
N GLY A 45 -9.69 -4.59 -23.08
CA GLY A 45 -11.11 -4.85 -23.35
C GLY A 45 -12.10 -4.18 -22.40
N MET A 46 -11.65 -3.66 -21.25
CA MET A 46 -12.50 -2.85 -20.37
C MET A 46 -12.55 -1.40 -20.85
N LYS A 47 -13.71 -0.95 -21.36
CA LYS A 47 -13.98 0.46 -21.68
C LYS A 47 -14.43 1.25 -20.44
N THR A 48 -13.70 1.12 -19.33
CA THR A 48 -14.00 1.87 -18.12
C THR A 48 -12.96 2.97 -17.98
N ASP A 49 -13.44 4.21 -17.95
CA ASP A 49 -12.56 5.30 -17.56
C ASP A 49 -12.35 5.24 -16.04
N THR A 50 -11.09 5.13 -15.64
CA THR A 50 -10.70 4.95 -14.22
C THR A 50 -10.12 6.23 -13.64
N THR A 51 -10.18 7.34 -14.38
CA THR A 51 -9.74 8.68 -13.98
C THR A 51 -10.33 9.11 -12.65
N ASP A 52 -11.61 8.82 -12.43
CA ASP A 52 -12.33 9.18 -11.20
C ASP A 52 -12.29 8.10 -10.11
N TYR A 53 -11.52 7.01 -10.31
CA TYR A 53 -11.49 5.91 -9.35
C TYR A 53 -10.35 6.03 -8.35
N THR A 54 -10.66 5.71 -7.11
CA THR A 54 -9.75 5.53 -5.98
C THR A 54 -9.07 4.16 -6.05
N LEU A 55 -7.77 4.11 -5.79
CA LEU A 55 -7.02 2.85 -5.74
C LEU A 55 -6.96 2.36 -4.29
N VAL A 56 -7.59 1.23 -4.00
CA VAL A 56 -7.53 0.61 -2.68
C VAL A 56 -6.57 -0.58 -2.74
N LEU A 57 -5.52 -0.52 -1.92
CA LEU A 57 -4.58 -1.62 -1.72
C LEU A 57 -4.97 -2.36 -0.44
N ASN A 58 -5.60 -3.52 -0.61
CA ASN A 58 -5.89 -4.46 0.46
C ASN A 58 -4.61 -5.25 0.77
N ILE A 59 -4.05 -5.07 1.95
CA ILE A 59 -2.76 -5.62 2.33
C ILE A 59 -2.98 -6.82 3.24
N SER A 60 -2.47 -7.97 2.83
CA SER A 60 -2.50 -9.20 3.62
C SER A 60 -1.08 -9.73 3.82
N CYS A 61 -0.90 -10.55 4.86
CA CYS A 61 0.32 -11.30 5.11
C CYS A 61 0.06 -12.79 4.94
N HIS A 62 1.03 -13.51 4.38
CA HIS A 62 1.00 -14.98 4.28
C HIS A 62 2.41 -15.58 4.27
N SER A 63 2.53 -16.89 4.41
CA SER A 63 3.81 -17.61 4.32
C SER A 63 4.39 -17.77 2.89
N ASN A 64 3.62 -17.44 1.86
CA ASN A 64 4.00 -17.65 0.45
C ASN A 64 4.77 -16.47 -0.16
N LYS A 65 5.17 -16.61 -1.43
CA LYS A 65 5.79 -15.54 -2.23
C LYS A 65 4.83 -14.36 -2.45
N PHE A 66 5.39 -13.16 -2.62
CA PHE A 66 4.60 -11.97 -2.94
C PHE A 66 3.72 -12.17 -4.18
N THR A 67 2.44 -11.77 -4.08
CA THR A 67 1.50 -11.79 -5.19
C THR A 67 0.57 -10.59 -5.16
N VAL A 68 0.13 -10.17 -6.34
CA VAL A 68 -0.90 -9.15 -6.52
C VAL A 68 -2.13 -9.79 -7.16
N THR A 69 -3.30 -9.60 -6.56
CA THR A 69 -4.58 -10.11 -7.10
C THR A 69 -5.61 -9.00 -7.27
N GLY A 70 -6.52 -9.17 -8.23
CA GLY A 70 -7.50 -8.16 -8.65
C GLY A 70 -7.43 -7.88 -10.16
N PRO A 71 -8.01 -6.75 -10.63
CA PRO A 71 -8.80 -5.79 -9.86
C PRO A 71 -10.20 -6.32 -9.52
N THR A 72 -10.75 -5.87 -8.38
CA THR A 72 -12.19 -5.87 -8.11
C THR A 72 -12.68 -4.44 -8.22
N MET A 73 -13.68 -4.16 -9.05
CA MET A 73 -14.18 -2.80 -9.26
C MET A 73 -15.54 -2.59 -8.60
N TYR A 74 -15.65 -1.52 -7.82
CA TYR A 74 -16.88 -1.06 -7.19
C TYR A 74 -17.33 0.23 -7.88
N ARG A 75 -18.12 0.09 -8.95
CA ARG A 75 -18.53 1.22 -9.81
C ARG A 75 -19.32 2.30 -9.06
N LYS A 76 -20.09 1.91 -8.03
CA LYS A 76 -20.91 2.83 -7.25
C LYS A 76 -20.05 3.74 -6.37
N ASP A 77 -19.02 3.17 -5.77
CA ASP A 77 -18.13 3.85 -4.83
C ASP A 77 -16.89 4.43 -5.53
N GLN A 78 -16.76 4.18 -6.83
CA GLN A 78 -15.60 4.54 -7.65
C GLN A 78 -14.29 3.99 -7.07
N GLU A 79 -14.31 2.76 -6.53
CA GLU A 79 -13.13 2.10 -5.98
C GLU A 79 -12.63 0.98 -6.90
N ILE A 80 -11.32 0.83 -6.97
CA ILE A 80 -10.65 -0.34 -7.57
C ILE A 80 -9.77 -0.97 -6.50
N ASP A 81 -10.12 -2.18 -6.13
CA ASP A 81 -9.43 -2.96 -5.12
C ASP A 81 -8.40 -3.88 -5.78
N PHE A 82 -7.17 -3.79 -5.30
CA PHE A 82 -6.15 -4.81 -5.48
C PHE A 82 -5.74 -5.35 -4.13
N TYR A 83 -5.34 -6.62 -4.10
CA TYR A 83 -4.79 -7.25 -2.92
C TYR A 83 -3.30 -7.46 -3.09
N LEU A 84 -2.51 -6.92 -2.16
CA LEU A 84 -1.09 -7.16 -2.04
C LEU A 84 -0.88 -8.22 -0.96
N ASN A 85 -0.57 -9.45 -1.37
CA ASN A 85 -0.31 -10.53 -0.45
C ASN A 85 1.20 -10.61 -0.19
N ILE A 86 1.60 -10.12 0.99
CA ILE A 86 3.00 -9.89 1.36
C ILE A 86 3.54 -11.11 2.12
N PRO A 87 4.73 -11.63 1.77
CA PRO A 87 5.38 -12.65 2.57
C PRO A 87 5.60 -12.16 4.00
N TYR A 88 5.10 -12.89 4.99
CA TYR A 88 5.27 -12.56 6.39
C TYR A 88 6.74 -12.71 6.79
N LYS A 89 7.23 -11.72 7.53
CA LYS A 89 8.55 -11.74 8.15
C LYS A 89 8.43 -11.15 9.55
N LYS A 90 8.89 -11.88 10.56
CA LYS A 90 8.99 -11.35 11.92
C LYS A 90 10.10 -10.29 11.97
N ILE A 91 9.73 -9.05 12.20
CA ILE A 91 10.63 -7.89 12.24
C ILE A 91 10.39 -7.18 13.58
N PRO A 92 11.45 -6.93 14.38
CA PRO A 92 11.30 -6.52 15.77
C PRO A 92 10.78 -5.09 15.94
N THR A 93 11.10 -4.18 15.01
CA THR A 93 10.71 -2.77 15.14
C THR A 93 9.60 -2.39 14.17
N ILE A 94 8.70 -1.50 14.61
CA ILE A 94 7.60 -1.00 13.78
C ILE A 94 8.13 -0.21 12.57
N LYS A 95 9.20 0.55 12.74
CA LYS A 95 9.87 1.28 11.64
C LYS A 95 10.36 0.32 10.56
N GLU A 96 11.07 -0.74 10.93
CA GLU A 96 11.55 -1.72 9.95
C GLU A 96 10.40 -2.49 9.32
N GLN A 97 9.34 -2.82 10.08
CA GLN A 97 8.12 -3.42 9.53
C GLN A 97 7.48 -2.52 8.48
N ALA A 98 7.35 -1.22 8.76
CA ALA A 98 6.80 -0.23 7.84
C ALA A 98 7.66 -0.08 6.59
N VAL A 99 8.99 -0.04 6.72
CA VAL A 99 9.90 -0.02 5.56
C VAL A 99 9.77 -1.29 4.71
N TYR A 100 9.64 -2.46 5.34
CA TYR A 100 9.40 -3.72 4.66
C TYR A 100 8.06 -3.70 3.91
N PHE A 101 6.98 -3.32 4.58
CA PHE A 101 5.65 -3.12 4.00
C PHE A 101 5.69 -2.19 2.79
N LEU A 102 6.28 -0.99 2.93
CA LEU A 102 6.37 0.01 1.87
C LEU A 102 7.15 -0.48 0.65
N SER A 103 8.11 -1.40 0.85
CA SER A 103 8.84 -2.01 -0.26
C SER A 103 7.95 -2.95 -1.09
N TYR A 104 6.96 -3.61 -0.47
CA TYR A 104 5.98 -4.40 -1.24
C TYR A 104 4.86 -3.56 -1.81
N VAL A 105 4.49 -2.44 -1.17
CA VAL A 105 3.59 -1.46 -1.79
C VAL A 105 4.20 -0.94 -3.10
N GLU A 106 5.50 -0.65 -3.11
CA GLU A 106 6.23 -0.27 -4.31
C GLU A 106 6.15 -1.34 -5.42
N LEU A 107 6.48 -2.59 -5.10
CA LEU A 107 6.36 -3.70 -6.04
C LEU A 107 4.93 -3.89 -6.53
N GLY A 108 3.94 -3.73 -5.65
CA GLY A 108 2.53 -3.84 -5.96
C GLY A 108 2.05 -2.75 -6.92
N LEU A 109 2.43 -1.50 -6.68
CA LEU A 109 2.10 -0.39 -7.57
C LEU A 109 2.74 -0.57 -8.94
N ILE A 110 3.97 -1.06 -9.02
CA ILE A 110 4.64 -1.37 -10.29
C ILE A 110 3.88 -2.48 -11.04
N ASP A 111 3.47 -3.55 -10.35
CA ASP A 111 2.71 -4.65 -10.98
C ASP A 111 1.31 -4.22 -11.44
N ILE A 112 0.63 -3.37 -10.66
CA ILE A 112 -0.69 -2.83 -10.97
C ILE A 112 -0.60 -1.89 -12.18
N LEU A 113 0.36 -0.96 -12.19
CA LEU A 113 0.49 0.08 -13.21
C LEU A 113 1.22 -0.41 -14.48
N ARG A 114 1.99 -1.50 -14.39
CA ARG A 114 2.65 -2.18 -15.52
C ARG A 114 3.49 -1.21 -16.36
N GLU A 115 3.20 -1.12 -17.67
CA GLU A 115 3.88 -0.23 -18.61
C GLU A 115 3.71 1.25 -18.30
N ASP A 116 2.65 1.62 -17.56
CA ASP A 116 2.45 3.00 -17.10
C ASP A 116 3.28 3.32 -15.85
N ALA A 117 3.86 2.32 -15.16
CA ALA A 117 4.59 2.53 -13.92
C ALA A 117 5.76 3.52 -14.09
N GLU A 118 6.47 3.46 -15.22
CA GLU A 118 7.61 4.36 -15.52
C GLU A 118 7.20 5.82 -15.68
N LYS A 119 5.92 6.10 -15.97
CA LYS A 119 5.39 7.47 -16.04
C LYS A 119 5.27 8.11 -14.67
N TYR A 120 5.23 7.29 -13.62
CA TYR A 120 5.00 7.71 -12.26
C TYR A 120 6.30 7.58 -11.45
N ALA A 121 6.61 8.59 -10.62
CA ALA A 121 7.79 8.60 -9.78
C ALA A 121 7.64 7.70 -8.53
N ILE A 122 7.18 6.45 -8.70
CA ILE A 122 6.78 5.53 -7.63
C ILE A 122 7.93 5.31 -6.63
N HIS A 123 9.12 4.96 -7.14
CA HIS A 123 10.30 4.72 -6.30
C HIS A 123 10.66 5.94 -5.44
N LEU A 124 10.66 7.13 -6.04
CA LEU A 124 10.94 8.38 -5.34
C LEU A 124 9.87 8.67 -4.27
N ALA A 125 8.60 8.49 -4.60
CA ALA A 125 7.49 8.71 -3.67
C ALA A 125 7.59 7.76 -2.46
N ILE A 126 7.74 6.46 -2.71
CA ILE A 126 7.89 5.46 -1.64
C ILE A 126 9.14 5.72 -0.80
N SER A 127 10.26 6.11 -1.43
CA SER A 127 11.48 6.46 -0.70
C SER A 127 11.26 7.62 0.26
N LYS A 128 10.48 8.63 -0.13
CA LYS A 128 10.11 9.73 0.77
C LYS A 128 9.23 9.25 1.93
N VAL A 129 8.25 8.38 1.68
CA VAL A 129 7.44 7.79 2.77
C VAL A 129 8.30 6.99 3.74
N LYS A 130 9.20 6.13 3.23
CA LYS A 130 10.17 5.37 4.03
C LYS A 130 11.02 6.32 4.88
N GLN A 131 11.52 7.42 4.31
CA GLN A 131 12.24 8.45 5.06
C GLN A 131 11.40 9.10 6.16
N SER A 132 10.16 9.49 5.85
CA SER A 132 9.22 10.08 6.83
C SER A 132 8.99 9.14 8.02
N VAL A 133 8.85 7.83 7.79
CA VAL A 133 8.74 6.82 8.85
C VAL A 133 10.05 6.70 9.66
N THR A 134 11.20 6.57 8.99
CA THR A 134 12.48 6.39 9.69
C THR A 134 12.88 7.59 10.56
N ARG A 135 12.39 8.80 10.22
CA ARG A 135 12.64 10.05 10.94
C ARG A 135 11.73 10.27 12.15
N LEU A 136 10.69 9.46 12.34
CA LEU A 136 9.87 9.54 13.55
C LEU A 136 10.76 9.31 14.79
N ASP A 137 10.53 10.05 15.86
CA ASP A 137 11.19 9.77 17.15
C ASP A 137 10.79 8.37 17.63
N ASP A 138 11.68 7.67 18.34
CA ASP A 138 11.36 6.31 18.84
C ASP A 138 10.22 6.31 19.87
N ASN A 139 9.94 7.46 20.51
CA ASN A 139 8.82 7.65 21.43
C ASN A 139 7.58 8.25 20.74
N ASN A 140 7.55 8.31 19.41
CA ASN A 140 6.42 8.86 18.68
C ASN A 140 5.18 7.94 18.82
N GLU A 141 4.01 8.52 19.07
CA GLU A 141 2.74 7.79 19.23
C GLU A 141 2.37 6.93 18.00
N LEU A 142 2.88 7.25 16.81
CA LEU A 142 2.68 6.44 15.61
C LEU A 142 3.42 5.10 15.67
N LEU A 143 4.38 4.93 16.58
CA LEU A 143 5.17 3.72 16.77
C LEU A 143 4.72 2.92 18.00
N GLU A 144 3.57 3.23 18.59
CA GLU A 144 2.99 2.42 19.65
C GLU A 144 2.51 1.07 19.11
N PHE A 145 2.92 0.00 19.79
CA PHE A 145 2.46 -1.36 19.54
C PHE A 145 0.97 -1.46 19.83
N ILE A 146 0.22 -2.17 18.98
CA ILE A 146 -1.06 -2.71 19.42
C ILE A 146 -0.72 -3.89 20.32
N GLU A 147 -0.87 -3.72 21.63
CA GLU A 147 -0.93 -4.84 22.56
C GLU A 147 -2.30 -5.51 22.39
N ASP A 148 -2.30 -6.83 22.16
CA ASP A 148 -3.52 -7.66 22.15
C ASP A 148 -4.18 -7.71 23.54
#